data_AF-A0A7J3AC73-F1
#
_entry.id   AF-A0A7J3AC73-F1
#
_cell.length_a   1.000
_cell.length_b   1.000
_cell.length_c   1.000
_cell.angle_alpha   90.00
_cell.angle_beta   90.00
_cell.angle_gamma   90.00
#
_symmetry.space_group_name_H-M   'P 1'
#
loop_
_entity.id
_entity.type
_entity.pdbx_description
1 polymer ?
#
loop_
_entity_poly.entity_id
_entity_poly.type
_entity_poly.pdbx_seq_one_letter_code
_entity_poly.pdbx_strand_id
1 'polypeptide(L)'
;MVVVKSVTCPICGSLCDDIELTIENNEVVKVKNGCALCESKFLGYKGEHRIKTPMIRKDGKLVPVSLDEAIQKAAEILANANYPILYGWSSTSCEAQRVGVELAEEIGGVLDNTSVVCHGPSLLSVQEVGIPTCTLGQIRHRADLIIYWGCDPWSAHPRHLERYTTFTEGRF
;
A
#
# COMPACT_ATOMS: atom_id res chain seq x y z
N MET A 1 -27.55 7.92 -1.68
CA MET A 1 -26.61 7.13 -2.50
C MET A 1 -25.75 8.09 -3.31
N VAL A 2 -24.43 7.97 -3.22
CA VAL A 2 -23.46 8.76 -4.00
C VAL A 2 -22.54 7.79 -4.74
N VAL A 3 -22.22 8.08 -6.00
CA VAL A 3 -21.21 7.33 -6.76
C VAL A 3 -19.97 8.18 -6.92
N VAL A 4 -18.85 7.73 -6.38
CA VAL A 4 -17.53 8.35 -6.55
C VAL A 4 -16.79 7.59 -7.64
N LYS A 5 -16.38 8.30 -8.68
CA LYS A 5 -15.66 7.71 -9.83
C LYS A 5 -14.17 8.01 -9.74
N SER A 6 -13.39 7.27 -10.54
CA SER A 6 -11.93 7.45 -10.66
C SER A 6 -11.20 7.36 -9.31
N VAL A 7 -11.64 6.44 -8.46
CA VAL A 7 -11.00 6.17 -7.18
C VAL A 7 -9.76 5.33 -7.41
N THR A 8 -8.66 5.69 -6.76
CA THR A 8 -7.43 4.90 -6.79
C THR A 8 -7.50 3.71 -5.82
N CYS A 9 -7.20 2.52 -6.31
CA CYS A 9 -7.13 1.29 -5.56
C CYS A 9 -5.85 1.23 -4.70
N PRO A 10 -5.94 1.10 -3.36
CA PRO A 10 -4.79 1.19 -2.46
C PRO A 10 -4.20 -0.19 -2.10
N ILE A 11 -4.11 -1.13 -3.06
CA ILE A 11 -3.73 -2.51 -2.76
C ILE A 11 -2.38 -2.92 -3.33
N CYS A 12 -2.25 -3.02 -4.65
CA CYS A 12 -1.04 -3.52 -5.31
C CYS A 12 -0.38 -2.42 -6.14
N GLY A 13 0.82 -2.71 -6.66
CA GLY A 13 1.61 -1.75 -7.45
C GLY A 13 0.95 -1.31 -8.77
N SER A 14 -0.12 -1.99 -9.23
CA SER A 14 -0.85 -1.60 -10.45
C SER A 14 -1.69 -0.33 -10.28
N LEU A 15 -1.96 0.09 -9.03
CA LEU A 15 -2.57 1.37 -8.67
C LEU A 15 -3.77 1.77 -9.56
N CYS A 16 -4.76 0.88 -9.66
CA CYS A 16 -5.89 1.11 -10.57
C CYS A 16 -6.67 2.36 -10.19
N ASP A 17 -6.92 3.24 -11.15
CA ASP A 17 -7.45 4.60 -10.97
C ASP A 17 -8.85 4.80 -11.57
N ASP A 18 -9.48 3.69 -11.99
CA ASP A 18 -10.79 3.63 -12.65
C ASP A 18 -11.87 3.00 -11.75
N ILE A 19 -11.62 2.87 -10.45
CA ILE A 19 -12.57 2.25 -9.52
C ILE A 19 -13.77 3.19 -9.30
N GLU A 20 -14.97 2.63 -9.35
CA GLU A 20 -16.19 3.35 -8.94
C GLU A 20 -16.68 2.77 -7.61
N LEU A 21 -16.91 3.64 -6.63
CA LEU A 21 -17.46 3.29 -5.32
C LEU A 21 -18.88 3.84 -5.19
N THR A 22 -19.83 2.98 -4.83
CA THR A 22 -21.16 3.41 -4.39
C THR A 22 -21.16 3.54 -2.87
N ILE A 23 -21.55 4.73 -2.39
CA ILE A 23 -21.60 5.08 -0.97
C ILE A 23 -23.04 5.33 -0.55
N GLU A 24 -23.46 4.66 0.52
CA GLU A 24 -24.76 4.82 1.17
C GLU A 24 -24.57 4.91 2.68
N ASN A 25 -25.24 5.86 3.34
CA ASN A 25 -25.13 6.07 4.80
C ASN A 25 -23.67 6.15 5.30
N ASN A 26 -22.80 6.81 4.53
CA ASN A 26 -21.36 6.93 4.79
C ASN A 26 -20.58 5.60 4.76
N GLU A 27 -21.12 4.59 4.09
CA GLU A 27 -20.47 3.29 3.90
C GLU A 27 -20.31 2.93 2.42
N VAL A 28 -19.20 2.28 2.08
CA VAL A 28 -19.01 1.70 0.75
C VAL A 28 -19.83 0.42 0.66
N VAL A 29 -20.80 0.39 -0.24
CA VAL A 29 -21.72 -0.76 -0.42
C VAL A 29 -21.48 -1.53 -1.72
N LYS A 30 -20.81 -0.90 -2.70
CA LYS A 30 -20.47 -1.52 -3.98
C LYS A 30 -19.17 -0.97 -4.52
N VAL A 31 -18.39 -1.86 -5.12
CA VAL A 31 -17.17 -1.55 -5.86
C VAL A 31 -17.38 -2.02 -7.30
N LYS A 32 -16.99 -1.21 -8.27
CA LYS A 32 -17.00 -1.58 -9.69
C LYS A 32 -15.61 -1.34 -10.27
N ASN A 33 -15.24 -2.16 -11.26
CA ASN A 33 -13.91 -2.23 -11.85
C ASN A 33 -12.82 -2.70 -10.84
N GLY A 34 -13.19 -3.19 -9.66
CA GLY A 34 -12.24 -3.79 -8.71
C GLY A 34 -11.98 -5.25 -9.05
N CYS A 35 -10.75 -5.74 -8.83
CA CYS A 35 -10.54 -7.19 -8.66
C CYS A 35 -10.93 -7.62 -7.25
N ALA A 36 -10.95 -8.93 -6.99
CA ALA A 36 -11.31 -9.48 -5.67
C ALA A 36 -10.52 -8.86 -4.50
N LEU A 37 -9.23 -8.54 -4.69
CA LEU A 37 -8.41 -7.91 -3.65
C LEU A 37 -8.86 -6.46 -3.36
N CYS A 38 -9.19 -5.70 -4.41
CA CYS A 38 -9.72 -4.34 -4.32
C CYS A 38 -11.07 -4.33 -3.62
N GLU A 39 -11.98 -5.23 -4.03
CA GLU A 39 -13.31 -5.36 -3.43
C GLU A 39 -13.21 -5.74 -1.96
N SER A 40 -12.38 -6.73 -1.62
CA SER A 40 -12.13 -7.14 -0.24
C SER A 40 -11.67 -5.98 0.63
N LYS A 41 -10.81 -5.09 0.13
CA LYS A 41 -10.35 -3.92 0.90
C LYS A 41 -11.47 -2.90 1.12
N PHE A 42 -12.18 -2.52 0.06
CA PHE A 42 -13.18 -1.45 0.12
C PHE A 42 -14.49 -1.88 0.79
N LEU A 43 -14.82 -3.17 0.79
CA LEU A 43 -16.00 -3.71 1.47
C LEU A 43 -15.68 -4.25 2.87
N GLY A 44 -14.44 -4.73 3.08
CA GLY A 44 -14.00 -5.38 4.32
C GLY A 44 -13.45 -4.46 5.40
N TYR A 45 -13.30 -3.14 5.16
CA TYR A 45 -12.70 -2.20 6.13
C TYR A 45 -13.45 -2.11 7.47
N LYS A 46 -14.70 -2.57 7.52
CA LYS A 46 -15.59 -2.61 8.69
C LYS A 46 -15.69 -4.00 9.35
N GLY A 47 -14.81 -4.93 9.01
CA GLY A 47 -14.77 -6.27 9.62
C GLY A 47 -14.56 -6.24 11.13
N GLU A 48 -14.83 -7.37 11.79
CA GLU A 48 -14.76 -7.52 13.26
C GLU A 48 -13.40 -7.13 13.84
N HIS A 49 -12.33 -7.33 13.07
CA HIS A 49 -10.95 -7.01 13.46
C HIS A 49 -10.55 -5.55 13.25
N ARG A 50 -11.48 -4.66 12.85
CA ARG A 50 -11.19 -3.23 12.70
C ARG A 50 -10.90 -2.62 14.07
N ILE A 51 -9.66 -2.17 14.26
CA ILE A 51 -9.24 -1.46 15.47
C ILE A 51 -9.98 -0.10 15.51
N LYS A 52 -10.80 0.10 16.55
CA LYS A 52 -11.60 1.33 16.78
C LYS A 52 -11.03 2.20 17.90
N THR A 53 -10.19 1.63 18.76
CA THR A 53 -9.64 2.31 19.94
C THR A 53 -8.17 1.90 20.07
N PRO A 54 -7.26 2.84 20.39
CA PRO A 54 -5.89 2.52 20.75
C PRO A 54 -5.83 1.58 21.95
N MET A 55 -4.81 0.72 21.98
CA MET A 55 -4.62 -0.25 23.06
C MET A 55 -3.16 -0.29 23.50
N ILE A 56 -2.91 -0.42 24.80
CA ILE A 56 -1.58 -0.63 25.39
C ILE A 56 -1.56 -1.99 26.07
N ARG A 57 -0.42 -2.68 26.02
CA ARG A 57 -0.23 -3.94 26.76
C ARG A 57 0.09 -3.65 28.23
N LYS A 58 -0.76 -4.11 29.14
CA LYS A 58 -0.58 -4.07 30.60
C LYS A 58 -0.73 -5.50 31.13
N ASP A 59 0.28 -6.01 31.86
CA ASP A 59 0.32 -7.38 32.39
C ASP A 59 0.02 -8.48 31.36
N GLY A 60 0.62 -8.34 30.17
CA GLY A 60 0.45 -9.28 29.07
C GLY A 60 -0.85 -9.13 28.27
N LYS A 61 -1.82 -8.32 28.72
CA LYS A 61 -3.13 -8.13 28.04
C LYS A 61 -3.22 -6.77 27.38
N LEU A 62 -3.93 -6.68 26.24
CA LEU A 62 -4.24 -5.41 25.60
C LEU A 62 -5.41 -4.74 26.31
N VAL A 63 -5.24 -3.47 26.68
CA VAL A 63 -6.23 -2.66 27.38
C VAL A 63 -6.50 -1.40 26.56
N PRO A 64 -7.78 -1.03 26.31
CA PRO A 64 -8.11 0.20 25.58
C PRO A 64 -7.70 1.45 26.37
N VAL A 65 -7.18 2.45 25.66
CA VAL A 65 -6.73 3.73 26.23
C VAL A 65 -7.11 4.90 25.32
N SER A 66 -6.93 6.14 25.79
CA SER A 66 -7.10 7.32 24.94
C SER A 66 -6.00 7.39 23.87
N LEU A 67 -6.24 8.18 22.82
CA LEU A 67 -5.24 8.44 21.79
C LEU A 67 -4.00 9.14 22.38
N ASP A 68 -4.19 10.11 23.27
CA ASP A 68 -3.10 10.84 23.91
C ASP A 68 -2.23 9.92 24.79
N GLU A 69 -2.84 9.01 25.57
CA GLU A 69 -2.08 8.03 26.37
C GLU A 69 -1.26 7.09 25.47
N ALA A 70 -1.85 6.63 24.36
CA ALA A 70 -1.15 5.77 23.39
C ALA A 70 0.02 6.49 22.70
N ILE A 71 -0.18 7.73 22.27
CA ILE A 71 0.86 8.55 21.62
C ILE A 71 1.98 8.85 22.61
N GLN A 72 1.64 9.31 23.82
CA GLN A 72 2.62 9.59 24.87
C GLN A 72 3.46 8.34 25.16
N LYS A 73 2.81 7.17 25.25
CA LYS A 73 3.55 5.93 25.52
C LYS A 73 4.47 5.53 24.36
N ALA A 74 4.04 5.70 23.12
CA ALA A 74 4.87 5.44 21.95
C ALA A 74 6.07 6.39 21.89
N ALA A 75 5.87 7.68 22.16
CA ALA A 75 6.94 8.68 22.21
C ALA A 75 7.97 8.37 23.29
N GLU A 76 7.54 7.99 24.50
CA GLU A 76 8.44 7.53 25.56
C GLU A 76 9.31 6.34 25.14
N ILE A 77 8.73 5.36 24.45
CA ILE A 77 9.47 4.17 23.98
C ILE A 77 10.53 4.59 22.95
N LEU A 78 10.15 5.43 21.99
CA LEU A 78 11.06 5.86 20.93
C LEU A 78 12.19 6.75 21.47
N ALA A 79 11.87 7.70 22.36
CA ALA A 79 12.85 8.63 22.93
C ALA A 79 13.88 7.95 23.84
N ASN A 80 13.51 6.83 24.48
CA ASN A 80 14.41 6.07 25.35
C ASN A 80 15.09 4.88 24.63
N ALA A 81 14.83 4.67 23.33
CA ALA A 81 15.43 3.59 22.58
C ALA A 81 16.87 3.93 22.17
N ASN A 82 17.79 2.97 22.35
CA ASN A 82 19.17 3.12 21.88
C ASN A 82 19.31 2.94 20.36
N TYR A 83 18.37 2.22 19.73
CA TYR A 83 18.39 1.92 18.30
C TYR A 83 16.96 1.70 17.77
N PRO A 84 16.15 2.77 17.67
CA PRO A 84 14.77 2.66 17.20
C PRO A 84 14.73 2.34 15.70
N ILE A 85 13.86 1.40 15.32
CA ILE A 85 13.61 1.02 13.92
C ILE A 85 12.15 1.32 13.59
N LEU A 86 11.92 2.16 12.59
CA LEU A 86 10.60 2.48 12.06
C LEU A 86 10.40 1.75 10.73
N TYR A 87 9.65 0.65 10.76
CA TYR A 87 9.49 -0.27 9.62
C TYR A 87 8.08 -0.27 9.01
N GLY A 88 7.99 -0.40 7.69
CA GLY A 88 6.76 -0.76 6.96
C GLY A 88 6.45 0.18 5.81
N TRP A 89 5.78 1.30 6.09
CA TRP A 89 5.51 2.46 5.22
C TRP A 89 4.83 2.26 3.85
N SER A 90 4.76 1.04 3.34
CA SER A 90 4.43 0.78 1.92
C SER A 90 2.93 0.80 1.63
N SER A 91 2.11 0.93 2.69
CA SER A 91 0.65 0.97 2.61
C SER A 91 0.07 2.21 3.31
N THR A 92 0.78 3.35 3.23
CA THR A 92 0.31 4.67 3.69
C THR A 92 0.62 5.74 2.63
N SER A 93 0.25 7.00 2.88
CA SER A 93 0.48 8.10 1.95
C SER A 93 1.90 8.68 2.04
N CYS A 94 2.32 9.41 0.99
CA CYS A 94 3.62 10.09 0.96
C CYS A 94 3.72 11.16 2.06
N GLU A 95 2.62 11.81 2.42
CA GLU A 95 2.58 12.81 3.51
C GLU A 95 2.93 12.17 4.85
N ALA A 96 2.40 10.97 5.13
CA ALA A 96 2.73 10.23 6.33
C ALA A 96 4.18 9.72 6.32
N GLN A 97 4.66 9.24 5.17
CA GLN A 97 6.07 8.83 5.01
C GLN A 97 7.04 9.98 5.27
N ARG A 98 6.72 11.19 4.77
CA ARG A 98 7.52 12.39 5.00
C ARG A 98 7.65 12.73 6.50
N VAL A 99 6.54 12.70 7.24
CA VAL A 99 6.57 12.88 8.70
C VAL A 99 7.34 11.74 9.38
N GLY A 100 7.27 10.52 8.85
CA GLY A 100 8.05 9.39 9.31
C GLY A 100 9.57 9.58 9.18
N VAL A 101 10.03 10.19 8.08
CA VAL A 101 11.45 10.54 7.88
C VAL A 101 11.90 11.56 8.92
N GLU A 102 11.13 12.64 9.09
CA GLU A 102 11.42 13.66 10.11
C GLU A 102 11.47 13.08 11.53
N LEU A 103 10.52 12.18 11.86
CA LEU A 103 10.52 11.47 13.14
C LEU A 103 11.76 10.58 13.30
N ALA A 104 12.18 9.86 12.25
CA ALA A 104 13.37 9.02 12.29
C ALA A 104 14.64 9.83 12.53
N GLU A 105 14.75 11.01 11.91
CA GLU A 105 15.86 11.94 12.14
C GLU A 105 15.87 12.45 13.59
N GLU A 106 14.72 12.88 14.11
CA GLU A 106 14.59 13.41 15.48
C GLU A 106 15.01 12.39 16.55
N ILE A 107 14.63 11.12 16.38
CA ILE A 107 14.96 10.05 17.35
C ILE A 107 16.29 9.36 17.07
N GLY A 108 17.04 9.77 16.05
CA GLY A 108 18.28 9.11 15.62
C GLY A 108 18.08 7.64 15.22
N GLY A 109 16.94 7.33 14.60
CA GLY A 109 16.50 5.97 14.27
C GLY A 109 16.79 5.54 12.84
N VAL A 110 16.53 4.26 12.58
CA VAL A 110 16.55 3.68 11.23
C VAL A 110 15.14 3.67 10.68
N LEU A 111 14.96 4.21 9.47
CA LEU A 111 13.74 4.09 8.70
C LEU A 111 13.95 3.08 7.58
N ASP A 112 13.07 2.08 7.50
CA ASP A 112 13.09 1.10 6.42
C ASP A 112 11.67 0.68 6.02
N ASN A 113 11.45 0.26 4.78
CA ASN A 113 10.14 -0.13 4.27
C ASN A 113 10.13 -1.59 3.80
N THR A 114 8.99 -2.07 3.29
CA THR A 114 8.88 -3.47 2.85
C THR A 114 9.72 -3.79 1.60
N SER A 115 10.42 -2.83 1.00
CA SER A 115 11.29 -3.11 -0.14
C SER A 115 12.42 -4.05 0.26
N VAL A 116 12.95 -3.97 1.49
CA VAL A 116 14.03 -4.84 1.98
C VAL A 116 13.70 -6.33 1.91
N VAL A 117 12.41 -6.70 1.96
CA VAL A 117 11.91 -8.08 1.79
C VAL A 117 11.15 -8.31 0.47
N CYS A 118 11.21 -7.36 -0.46
CA CYS A 118 10.53 -7.41 -1.75
C CYS A 118 11.49 -7.05 -2.87
N HIS A 119 11.42 -5.83 -3.41
CA HIS A 119 12.27 -5.38 -4.53
C HIS A 119 13.60 -4.73 -4.11
N GLY A 120 14.04 -4.90 -2.86
CA GLY A 120 15.33 -4.42 -2.35
C GLY A 120 16.51 -4.92 -3.17
N PRO A 121 16.60 -6.23 -3.51
CA PRO A 121 17.64 -6.73 -4.43
C PRO A 121 17.60 -6.08 -5.81
N SER A 122 16.39 -5.75 -6.32
CA SER A 122 16.24 -5.00 -7.57
C SER A 122 16.82 -3.60 -7.44
N LEU A 123 16.56 -2.87 -6.34
CA LEU A 123 17.11 -1.54 -6.10
C LEU A 123 18.65 -1.53 -6.06
N LEU A 124 19.26 -2.53 -5.40
CA LEU A 124 20.71 -2.68 -5.39
C LEU A 124 21.26 -2.88 -6.82
N SER A 125 20.60 -3.73 -7.62
CA SER A 125 21.00 -3.96 -9.01
C SER A 125 20.89 -2.67 -9.85
N VAL A 126 19.82 -1.90 -9.67
CA VAL A 126 19.62 -0.63 -10.39
C VAL A 126 20.72 0.39 -10.05
N GLN A 127 21.19 0.42 -8.80
CA GLN A 127 22.31 1.28 -8.39
C GLN A 127 23.62 0.91 -9.10
N GLU A 128 23.82 -0.38 -9.41
CA GLU A 128 25.04 -0.87 -10.09
C GLU A 128 24.98 -0.74 -11.61
N VAL A 129 23.84 -1.08 -12.23
CA VAL A 129 23.75 -1.24 -13.70
C VAL A 129 22.63 -0.45 -14.37
N GLY A 130 21.86 0.32 -13.61
CA GLY A 130 20.75 1.14 -14.12
C GLY A 130 19.44 0.38 -14.34
N ILE A 131 18.42 1.08 -14.86
CA ILE A 131 17.07 0.54 -15.10
C ILE A 131 16.49 1.00 -16.46
N PRO A 132 16.56 0.18 -17.52
CA PRO A 132 15.82 0.44 -18.74
C PRO A 132 14.34 0.08 -18.52
N THR A 133 13.47 1.08 -18.45
CA THR A 133 12.02 0.88 -18.19
C THR A 133 11.14 1.76 -19.08
N CYS A 134 9.83 1.52 -19.03
CA CYS A 134 8.81 2.30 -19.73
C CYS A 134 7.53 2.39 -18.89
N THR A 135 6.60 3.26 -19.29
CA THR A 135 5.29 3.36 -18.64
C THR A 135 4.34 2.27 -19.14
N LEU A 136 3.33 1.94 -18.33
CA LEU A 136 2.31 0.93 -18.66
C LEU A 136 1.58 1.22 -19.99
N GLY A 137 1.49 2.49 -20.39
CA GLY A 137 0.93 2.88 -21.69
C GLY A 137 1.81 2.47 -22.88
N GLN A 138 3.13 2.46 -22.75
CA GLN A 138 4.02 1.95 -23.81
C GLN A 138 3.82 0.44 -23.98
N ILE A 139 3.72 -0.29 -22.87
CA ILE A 139 3.46 -1.74 -22.88
C ILE A 139 2.12 -2.01 -23.59
N ARG A 140 1.03 -1.37 -23.13
CA ARG A 140 -0.31 -1.55 -23.70
C ARG A 140 -0.37 -1.36 -25.22
N HIS A 141 0.31 -0.34 -25.73
CA HIS A 141 0.10 0.08 -27.11
C HIS A 141 1.13 -0.46 -28.09
N ARG A 142 2.30 -0.94 -27.65
CA ARG A 142 3.43 -1.23 -28.55
C ARG A 142 4.10 -2.58 -28.32
N ALA A 143 3.90 -3.20 -27.16
CA ALA A 143 4.57 -4.46 -26.88
C ALA A 143 3.90 -5.61 -27.66
N ASP A 144 4.69 -6.31 -28.46
CA ASP A 144 4.31 -7.53 -29.19
C ASP A 144 4.76 -8.80 -28.45
N LEU A 145 5.73 -8.68 -27.56
CA LEU A 145 6.20 -9.73 -26.66
C LEU A 145 6.16 -9.26 -25.20
N ILE A 146 5.50 -10.05 -24.35
CA ILE A 146 5.42 -9.85 -22.91
C ILE A 146 6.06 -11.04 -22.20
N ILE A 147 7.02 -10.78 -21.32
CA ILE A 147 7.67 -11.79 -20.47
C ILE A 147 7.37 -11.47 -19.01
N TYR A 148 6.69 -12.39 -18.33
CA TYR A 148 6.56 -12.39 -16.87
C TYR A 148 7.60 -13.34 -16.28
N TRP A 149 8.64 -12.78 -15.66
CA TRP A 149 9.75 -13.56 -15.10
C TRP A 149 9.68 -13.58 -13.58
N GLY A 150 9.51 -14.78 -13.00
CA GLY A 150 9.50 -14.94 -11.54
C GLY A 150 8.32 -14.28 -10.83
N CYS A 151 7.21 -14.04 -11.53
CA CYS A 151 6.00 -13.44 -10.98
C CYS A 151 4.73 -14.10 -11.52
N ASP A 152 3.66 -14.03 -10.72
CA ASP A 152 2.31 -14.45 -11.11
C ASP A 152 1.36 -13.24 -11.04
N PRO A 153 1.20 -12.48 -12.14
CA PRO A 153 0.35 -11.30 -12.16
C PRO A 153 -1.13 -11.65 -12.01
N TRP A 154 -1.56 -12.86 -12.38
CA TRP A 154 -2.95 -13.26 -12.25
C TRP A 154 -3.38 -13.28 -10.78
N SER A 155 -2.51 -13.79 -9.90
CA SER A 155 -2.77 -13.88 -8.46
C SER A 155 -2.42 -12.57 -7.71
N ALA A 156 -1.27 -11.97 -8.01
CA ALA A 156 -0.74 -10.86 -7.22
C ALA A 156 -1.12 -9.46 -7.74
N HIS A 157 -1.33 -9.32 -9.05
CA HIS A 157 -1.64 -8.04 -9.71
C HIS A 157 -2.78 -8.22 -10.74
N PRO A 158 -3.99 -8.68 -10.33
CA PRO A 158 -4.92 -9.34 -11.25
C PRO A 158 -5.31 -8.49 -12.48
N ARG A 159 -5.47 -7.18 -12.29
CA ARG A 159 -5.85 -6.25 -13.37
C ARG A 159 -4.68 -5.77 -14.23
N HIS A 160 -3.43 -6.17 -13.93
CA HIS A 160 -2.29 -5.83 -14.78
C HIS A 160 -2.42 -6.49 -16.16
N LEU A 161 -2.85 -7.75 -16.20
CA LEU A 161 -3.07 -8.48 -17.44
C LEU A 161 -4.18 -7.85 -18.29
N GLU A 162 -5.32 -7.62 -17.64
CA GLU A 162 -6.51 -6.98 -18.22
C GLU A 162 -6.18 -5.62 -18.83
N ARG A 163 -5.50 -4.75 -18.08
CA ARG A 163 -5.35 -3.34 -18.47
C ARG A 163 -4.22 -3.10 -19.47
N TYR A 164 -3.14 -3.89 -19.41
CA TYR A 164 -1.87 -3.49 -20.02
C TYR A 164 -1.20 -4.53 -20.92
N THR A 165 -1.62 -5.80 -20.93
CA THR A 165 -0.90 -6.84 -21.69
C THR A 165 -1.83 -7.78 -22.45
N THR A 166 -2.24 -8.91 -21.89
CA THR A 166 -2.87 -10.02 -22.64
C THR A 166 -4.26 -9.70 -23.19
N PHE A 167 -5.04 -8.84 -22.52
CA PHE A 167 -6.45 -8.62 -22.87
C PHE A 167 -6.77 -7.18 -23.25
N THR A 168 -5.75 -6.40 -23.60
CA THR A 168 -5.91 -4.97 -23.91
C THR A 168 -5.79 -4.71 -25.41
N GLU A 169 -6.63 -3.84 -25.93
CA GLU A 169 -6.44 -3.29 -27.28
C GLU A 169 -5.45 -2.12 -27.20
N GLY A 170 -4.33 -2.32 -27.91
CA GLY A 170 -3.31 -1.31 -28.19
C GLY A 170 -3.78 -0.31 -29.25
N ARG A 171 -2.96 0.73 -29.49
CA ARG A 171 -3.23 1.69 -30.56
C ARG A 171 -2.70 1.19 -31.91
N PHE A 172 -1.62 0.41 -31.85
CA PHE A 172 -0.85 -0.06 -33.01
C PHE A 172 -1.04 -1.56 -33.16
#